data_AF-A0A917HR62-F1
#
_entry.id   AF-A0A917HR62-F1
#
_cell.length_a   1.000
_cell.length_b   1.000
_cell.length_c   1.000
_cell.angle_alpha   90.00
_cell.angle_beta   90.00
_cell.angle_gamma   90.00
#
_symmetry.space_group_name_H-M   'P 1'
#
loop_
_entity.id
_entity.type
_entity.pdbx_description
1 polymer ?
#
loop_
_entity_poly.entity_id
_entity_poly.type
_entity_poly.pdbx_seq_one_letter_code
_entity_poly.pdbx_strand_id
1 'polypeptide(L)'
;MKAWRVGSLSMGVTLLLLGAAIAVSIWNGTDSVNLLLWVAPVVFILLGTELLLYLWLAGTERTVMRYDWMSVFFVSVLGVGAVAMVSLTSTGLLGEFRQSLQITERTAVVKTDAVKVPDTVKKIIVQSFEQVQLDKAEVQDVRLLGQVQYWAVEPMKQPESIISTDTVGSTMYVMIGSFQQKNRGIVSESYHPKLTLVLPQGIEVEERGF
;
A
#
# COMPACT_ATOMS: atom_id res chain seq x y z
N MET A 1 41.10 43.47 8.65
CA MET A 1 39.64 43.39 8.39
C MET A 1 39.25 41.93 8.38
N LYS A 2 38.56 41.43 9.42
CA LYS A 2 38.25 40.00 9.57
C LYS A 2 36.85 39.76 9.00
N ALA A 3 36.77 39.27 7.77
CA ALA A 3 35.50 38.97 7.11
C ALA A 3 34.94 37.65 7.67
N TRP A 4 33.96 37.73 8.55
CA TRP A 4 33.29 36.55 9.08
C TRP A 4 32.23 36.11 8.06
N ARG A 5 32.36 34.90 7.52
CA ARG A 5 31.43 34.34 6.53
C ARG A 5 30.22 33.76 7.25
N VAL A 6 29.13 34.51 7.23
CA VAL A 6 27.81 34.09 7.68
C VAL A 6 27.41 32.81 6.96
N GLY A 7 26.98 31.79 7.70
CA GLY A 7 26.57 30.50 7.15
C GLY A 7 27.65 29.42 7.13
N SER A 8 28.92 29.71 7.47
CA SER A 8 29.94 28.65 7.57
C SER A 8 29.75 27.74 8.80
N LEU A 9 29.34 28.31 9.94
CA LEU A 9 29.05 27.56 11.16
C LEU A 9 27.71 26.81 11.04
N SER A 10 26.65 27.51 10.64
CA SER A 10 25.31 26.92 10.41
C SER A 10 25.30 25.75 9.44
N MET A 11 26.01 25.89 8.30
CA MET A 11 26.08 24.86 7.28
C MET A 11 26.88 23.65 7.77
N GLY A 12 27.97 23.86 8.52
CA GLY A 12 28.74 22.80 9.15
C GLY A 12 27.96 22.03 10.21
N VAL A 13 27.23 22.73 11.08
CA VAL A 13 26.37 22.11 12.09
C VAL A 13 25.21 21.36 11.45
N THR A 14 24.61 21.91 10.39
CA THR A 14 23.55 21.25 9.63
C THR A 14 24.04 19.96 8.98
N LEU A 15 25.19 19.99 8.29
CA LEU A 15 25.81 18.80 7.69
C LEU A 15 26.17 17.75 8.74
N LEU A 16 26.63 18.18 9.92
CA LEU A 16 26.98 17.29 11.02
C LEU A 16 25.75 16.64 11.64
N LEU A 17 24.66 17.39 11.85
CA LEU A 17 23.38 16.86 12.34
C LEU A 17 22.71 15.93 11.31
N LEU A 18 22.72 16.31 10.03
CA LEU A 18 22.16 15.48 8.95
C LEU A 18 22.97 14.17 8.82
N GLY A 19 24.30 14.26 8.85
CA GLY A 19 25.19 13.11 8.80
C GLY A 19 25.02 12.18 10.01
N ALA A 20 24.91 12.73 11.22
CA ALA A 20 24.66 11.95 12.43
C ALA A 20 23.28 11.26 12.40
N ALA A 21 22.25 11.95 11.94
CA ALA A 21 20.90 11.39 11.80
C ALA A 21 20.86 10.22 10.82
N ILE A 22 21.53 10.35 9.67
CA ILE A 22 21.64 9.27 8.68
C ILE A 22 22.42 8.09 9.27
N ALA A 23 23.53 8.34 9.97
CA ALA A 23 24.33 7.29 10.60
C ALA A 23 23.52 6.50 11.66
N VAL A 24 22.76 7.19 12.52
CA VAL A 24 21.88 6.55 13.52
C VAL A 24 20.75 5.77 12.85
N SER A 25 20.18 6.30 11.76
CA SER A 25 19.15 5.60 11.00
C SER A 25 19.65 4.30 10.37
N ILE A 26 20.88 4.28 9.85
CA ILE A 26 21.49 3.08 9.26
C ILE A 26 21.69 1.99 10.33
N TRP A 27 22.10 2.37 11.55
CA TRP A 27 22.35 1.40 12.62
C TRP A 27 21.09 0.82 13.28
N ASN A 28 20.00 1.60 13.38
CA ASN A 28 18.80 1.16 14.08
C ASN A 28 17.77 0.45 13.18
N GLY A 29 17.97 0.39 11.86
CA GLY A 29 17.05 -0.26 10.91
C GLY A 29 15.62 0.29 10.94
N THR A 30 15.39 1.39 11.65
CA THR A 30 14.08 2.04 11.80
C THR A 30 13.83 2.86 10.54
N ASP A 31 12.56 2.91 10.09
CA ASP A 31 12.10 3.65 8.92
C ASP A 31 12.84 4.99 8.78
N SER A 32 13.84 5.03 7.90
CA SER A 32 14.78 6.17 7.78
C SER A 32 14.06 7.48 7.51
N VAL A 33 12.87 7.39 6.94
CA VAL A 33 11.96 8.50 6.66
C VAL A 33 11.48 9.18 7.94
N ASN A 34 11.16 8.44 9.00
CA ASN A 34 10.61 9.01 10.22
C ASN A 34 11.67 9.80 11.01
N LEU A 35 12.90 9.30 11.01
CA LEU A 35 14.03 9.94 11.68
C LEU A 35 14.46 11.22 10.96
N LEU A 36 14.45 11.20 9.62
CA LEU A 36 14.74 12.39 8.79
C LEU A 36 13.68 13.48 8.95
N LEU A 37 12.40 13.10 9.05
CA LEU A 37 11.30 14.03 9.32
C LEU A 37 11.42 14.75 10.67
N TRP A 38 12.04 14.11 11.67
CA TRP A 38 12.26 14.72 12.99
C TRP A 38 13.46 15.67 13.03
N VAL A 39 14.51 15.37 12.26
CA VAL A 39 15.77 16.14 12.24
C VAL A 39 15.64 17.40 11.38
N ALA A 40 14.86 17.35 10.30
CA ALA A 40 14.61 18.49 9.42
C ALA A 40 14.14 19.77 10.16
N PRO A 41 13.09 19.75 11.01
CA PRO A 41 12.62 20.96 11.69
C PRO A 41 13.66 21.53 12.68
N VAL A 42 14.43 20.67 13.36
CA VAL A 42 15.50 21.10 14.28
C VAL A 42 16.59 21.88 13.52
N VAL A 43 16.98 21.37 12.35
CA VAL A 43 17.93 22.04 11.46
C VAL A 43 17.40 23.40 11.00
N PHE A 44 16.13 23.49 10.58
CA PHE A 44 15.53 24.77 10.17
C PHE A 44 15.49 25.80 11.29
N ILE A 45 15.15 25.38 12.52
CA ILE A 45 15.13 26.28 13.69
C ILE A 45 16.54 26.80 13.99
N LEU A 46 17.55 25.94 13.93
CA LEU A 46 18.94 26.32 14.21
C LEU A 46 19.48 27.27 13.13
N LEU A 47 19.21 26.98 11.85
CA LEU A 47 19.53 27.86 10.72
C LEU A 47 18.84 29.23 10.84
N GLY A 48 17.54 29.25 11.13
CA GLY A 48 16.77 30.48 11.30
C GLY A 48 17.24 31.30 12.50
N THR A 49 17.58 30.65 13.61
CA THR A 49 18.09 31.30 14.82
C THR A 49 19.46 31.94 14.57
N GLU A 50 20.36 31.26 13.87
CA GLU A 50 21.67 31.83 13.54
C GLU A 50 21.56 33.04 12.60
N LEU A 51 20.62 33.00 11.65
CA LEU A 51 20.32 34.14 10.76
C LEU A 51 19.83 35.36 11.54
N LEU A 52 18.91 35.15 12.51
CA LEU A 52 18.38 36.23 13.36
C LEU A 52 19.45 36.80 14.30
N LEU A 53 20.27 35.94 14.92
CA LEU A 53 21.38 36.36 15.78
C LEU A 53 22.42 37.16 15.00
N TYR A 54 22.74 36.76 13.77
CA TYR A 54 23.65 37.52 12.93
C TYR A 54 23.10 38.90 12.58
N LEU A 55 21.81 39.00 12.22
CA LEU A 55 21.15 40.27 11.93
C LEU A 55 21.14 41.19 13.17
N TRP A 56 20.96 40.62 14.35
CA TRP A 56 20.91 41.36 15.61
C TRP A 56 22.30 41.84 16.07
N LEU A 57 23.35 41.02 15.90
CA LEU A 57 24.73 41.40 16.26
C LEU A 57 25.39 42.33 15.23
N ALA A 58 24.97 42.31 13.95
CA ALA A 58 25.55 43.13 12.88
C ALA A 58 25.07 44.60 12.88
N GLY A 59 24.54 45.08 14.01
CA GLY A 59 24.04 46.44 14.18
C GLY A 59 25.03 47.51 13.67
N THR A 60 24.60 48.22 12.64
CA THR A 60 24.95 49.63 12.41
C THR A 60 26.39 49.96 11.99
N GLU A 61 27.12 49.08 11.31
CA GLU A 61 28.28 49.51 10.52
C GLU A 61 28.26 48.89 9.13
N ARG A 62 28.47 49.74 8.12
CA ARG A 62 28.32 49.50 6.68
C ARG A 62 29.00 48.21 6.22
N THR A 63 28.34 47.10 6.44
CA THR A 63 28.80 45.79 6.00
C THR A 63 28.09 45.59 4.68
N VAL A 64 28.79 45.88 3.58
CA VAL A 64 28.37 45.51 2.23
C VAL A 64 27.98 44.03 2.32
N MET A 65 26.67 43.78 2.25
CA MET A 65 26.05 42.50 2.52
C MET A 65 26.48 41.55 1.40
N ARG A 66 27.68 40.96 1.53
CA ARG A 66 28.16 39.88 0.68
C ARG A 66 27.42 38.63 1.12
N TYR A 67 26.12 38.62 0.81
CA TYR A 67 25.32 37.42 0.88
C TYR A 67 25.96 36.42 -0.08
N ASP A 68 26.39 35.27 0.46
CA ASP A 68 26.88 34.18 -0.38
C ASP A 68 25.65 33.66 -1.14
N TRP A 69 25.56 33.96 -2.44
CA TRP A 69 24.42 33.56 -3.29
C TRP A 69 24.17 32.05 -3.17
N MET A 70 25.24 31.29 -2.94
CA MET A 70 25.17 29.85 -2.67
C MET A 70 24.35 29.53 -1.41
N SER A 71 24.53 30.30 -0.32
CA SER A 71 23.76 30.11 0.92
C SER A 71 22.29 30.50 0.75
N VAL A 72 21.97 31.56 0.01
CA VAL A 72 20.57 31.90 -0.33
C VAL A 72 19.94 30.75 -1.10
N PHE A 73 20.64 30.25 -2.10
CA PHE A 73 20.17 29.15 -2.94
C PHE A 73 19.87 27.89 -2.10
N PHE A 74 20.77 27.48 -1.21
CA PHE A 74 20.53 26.32 -0.33
C PHE A 74 19.34 26.53 0.61
N VAL A 75 19.22 27.69 1.24
CA VAL A 75 18.08 27.98 2.13
C VAL A 75 16.76 27.98 1.34
N SER A 76 16.75 28.55 0.13
CA SER A 76 15.57 28.53 -0.75
C SER A 76 15.21 27.11 -1.20
N VAL A 77 16.17 26.30 -1.63
CA VAL A 77 15.92 24.90 -2.03
C VAL A 77 15.43 24.07 -0.85
N LEU A 78 16.02 24.24 0.34
CA LEU A 78 15.58 23.56 1.55
C LEU A 78 14.16 24.00 1.94
N GLY A 79 13.89 25.31 1.96
CA GLY A 79 12.56 25.85 2.31
C GLY A 79 11.48 25.38 1.34
N VAL A 80 11.73 25.46 0.02
CA VAL A 80 10.81 24.96 -1.01
C VAL A 80 10.65 23.44 -0.89
N GLY A 81 11.74 22.70 -0.66
CA GLY A 81 11.70 21.25 -0.46
C GLY A 81 10.87 20.85 0.76
N ALA A 82 10.99 21.57 1.87
CA ALA A 82 10.20 21.33 3.07
C ALA A 82 8.71 21.60 2.84
N VAL A 83 8.36 22.74 2.22
CA VAL A 83 6.97 23.06 1.88
C VAL A 83 6.38 22.05 0.88
N ALA A 84 7.16 21.66 -0.13
CA ALA A 84 6.76 20.65 -1.11
C ALA A 84 6.53 19.29 -0.42
N MET A 85 7.43 18.88 0.48
CA MET A 85 7.30 17.63 1.22
C MET A 85 6.06 17.65 2.13
N VAL A 86 5.82 18.74 2.85
CA VAL A 86 4.60 18.91 3.68
C VAL A 86 3.34 18.83 2.81
N SER A 87 3.35 19.48 1.65
CA SER A 87 2.22 19.43 0.71
C SER A 87 1.99 18.02 0.13
N LEU A 88 3.05 17.27 -0.13
CA LEU A 88 2.96 15.87 -0.57
C LEU A 88 2.46 14.94 0.54
N THR A 89 2.81 15.23 1.80
CA THR A 89 2.29 14.47 2.94
C THR A 89 0.82 14.76 3.23
N SER A 90 0.36 16.00 3.06
CA SER A 90 -1.03 16.39 3.33
C SER A 90 -2.02 15.94 2.25
N THR A 91 -1.56 15.80 1.01
CA THR A 91 -2.36 15.30 -0.12
C THR A 91 -2.58 13.79 -0.10
N GLY A 92 -1.90 13.04 0.77
CA GLY A 92 -2.01 11.58 0.86
C GLY A 92 -1.25 10.83 -0.24
N LEU A 93 -0.64 11.52 -1.20
CA LEU A 93 0.17 10.93 -2.28
C LEU A 93 1.32 10.07 -1.74
N LEU A 94 1.94 10.50 -0.63
CA LEU A 94 2.97 9.71 0.04
C LEU A 94 2.42 8.39 0.61
N GLY A 95 1.14 8.38 1.00
CA GLY A 95 0.42 7.19 1.44
C GLY A 95 0.19 6.20 0.31
N GLU A 96 -0.27 6.67 -0.86
CA GLU A 96 -0.42 5.83 -2.06
C GLU A 96 0.91 5.22 -2.50
N PHE A 97 1.99 6.00 -2.45
CA PHE A 97 3.33 5.50 -2.79
C PHE A 97 3.81 4.42 -1.82
N ARG A 98 3.61 4.62 -0.51
CA ARG A 98 3.91 3.59 0.50
C ARG A 98 3.07 2.33 0.29
N GLN A 99 1.79 2.49 -0.02
CA GLN A 99 0.88 1.39 -0.27
C GLN A 99 1.34 0.57 -1.49
N SER A 100 1.81 1.22 -2.55
CA SER A 100 2.37 0.56 -3.74
C SER A 100 3.61 -0.28 -3.42
N LEU A 101 4.51 0.23 -2.56
CA LEU A 101 5.70 -0.52 -2.12
C LEU A 101 5.39 -1.69 -1.18
N GLN A 102 4.24 -1.68 -0.51
CA GLN A 102 3.82 -2.72 0.43
C GLN A 102 2.95 -3.81 -0.20
N ILE A 103 2.63 -3.70 -1.50
CA ILE A 103 1.91 -4.76 -2.21
C ILE A 103 2.76 -6.01 -2.18
N THR A 104 2.21 -7.08 -1.62
CA THR A 104 2.83 -8.40 -1.64
C THR A 104 1.86 -9.39 -2.24
N GLU A 105 2.40 -10.34 -2.98
CA GLU A 105 1.63 -11.48 -3.46
C GLU A 105 1.23 -12.38 -2.29
N ARG A 106 -0.06 -12.67 -2.18
CA ARG A 106 -0.62 -13.51 -1.12
C ARG A 106 -1.54 -14.58 -1.69
N THR A 107 -1.70 -15.65 -0.93
CA THR A 107 -2.61 -16.75 -1.25
C THR A 107 -3.62 -16.94 -0.13
N ALA A 108 -4.90 -16.99 -0.47
CA ALA A 108 -5.97 -17.36 0.45
C ALA A 108 -6.59 -18.69 0.02
N VAL A 109 -6.81 -19.59 0.99
CA VAL A 109 -7.51 -20.85 0.76
C VAL A 109 -9.01 -20.58 0.84
N VAL A 110 -9.75 -20.99 -0.19
CA VAL A 110 -11.20 -20.92 -0.26
C VAL A 110 -11.75 -22.30 0.05
N LYS A 111 -12.48 -22.41 1.15
CA LYS A 111 -13.22 -23.62 1.52
C LYS A 111 -14.62 -23.20 1.90
N THR A 112 -15.60 -23.62 1.11
CA THR A 112 -17.01 -23.38 1.42
C THR A 112 -17.61 -24.56 2.16
N ASP A 113 -18.67 -24.30 2.91
CA ASP A 113 -19.47 -25.34 3.56
C ASP A 113 -20.10 -26.30 2.55
N ALA A 114 -20.33 -27.53 3.01
CA ALA A 114 -20.98 -28.57 2.24
C ALA A 114 -22.47 -28.28 2.06
N VAL A 115 -22.90 -28.08 0.81
CA VAL A 115 -24.32 -27.95 0.48
C VAL A 115 -24.83 -29.33 0.07
N LYS A 116 -25.73 -29.92 0.87
CA LYS A 116 -26.35 -31.21 0.52
C LYS A 116 -27.22 -31.06 -0.73
N VAL A 117 -27.07 -31.99 -1.67
CA VAL A 117 -27.93 -32.09 -2.84
C VAL A 117 -29.18 -32.88 -2.47
N PRO A 118 -30.40 -32.33 -2.59
CA PRO A 118 -31.62 -33.10 -2.39
C PRO A 118 -31.75 -34.22 -3.43
N ASP A 119 -32.23 -35.39 -3.01
CA ASP A 119 -32.43 -36.57 -3.88
C ASP A 119 -33.37 -36.34 -5.08
N THR A 120 -34.08 -35.20 -5.09
CA THR A 120 -35.00 -34.79 -6.17
C THR A 120 -34.26 -34.18 -7.37
N VAL A 121 -32.98 -33.82 -7.22
CA VAL A 121 -32.18 -33.13 -8.24
C VAL A 121 -31.57 -34.13 -9.21
N LYS A 122 -31.89 -34.00 -10.50
CA LYS A 122 -31.33 -34.81 -11.60
C LYS A 122 -30.29 -34.05 -12.42
N LYS A 123 -30.27 -32.72 -12.31
CA LYS A 123 -29.42 -31.83 -13.10
C LYS A 123 -28.85 -30.71 -12.24
N ILE A 124 -27.54 -30.45 -12.37
CA ILE A 124 -26.85 -29.34 -11.74
C ILE A 124 -26.37 -28.38 -12.83
N ILE A 125 -26.75 -27.11 -12.71
CA ILE A 125 -26.29 -26.04 -13.58
C ILE A 125 -25.29 -25.20 -12.79
N VAL A 126 -24.04 -25.17 -13.26
CA VAL A 126 -22.96 -24.39 -12.64
C VAL A 126 -22.83 -23.07 -13.37
N GLN A 127 -23.01 -21.96 -12.66
CA GLN A 127 -22.85 -20.61 -13.18
C GLN A 127 -21.65 -19.93 -12.52
N SER A 128 -20.68 -19.55 -13.34
CA SER A 128 -19.46 -18.86 -12.89
C SER A 128 -19.04 -17.82 -13.93
N PHE A 129 -18.42 -16.74 -13.47
CA PHE A 129 -17.77 -15.73 -14.33
C PHE A 129 -16.31 -16.06 -14.67
N GLU A 130 -15.75 -17.07 -14.00
CA GLU A 130 -14.38 -17.51 -14.16
C GLU A 130 -14.37 -19.02 -14.43
N GLN A 131 -13.31 -19.53 -15.07
CA GLN A 131 -13.16 -20.95 -15.32
C GLN A 131 -13.03 -21.72 -13.99
N VAL A 132 -13.94 -22.67 -13.74
CA VAL A 132 -13.94 -23.53 -12.55
C VAL A 132 -13.69 -24.97 -12.96
N GLN A 133 -12.81 -25.67 -12.25
CA GLN A 133 -12.57 -27.08 -12.48
C GLN A 133 -13.69 -27.92 -11.86
N LEU A 134 -14.28 -28.85 -12.61
CA LEU A 134 -15.30 -29.75 -12.09
C LEU A 134 -14.70 -31.11 -11.77
N ASP A 135 -14.78 -31.51 -10.50
CA ASP A 135 -14.39 -32.84 -10.03
C ASP A 135 -15.64 -33.62 -9.59
N LYS A 136 -15.79 -34.85 -10.08
CA LYS A 136 -16.88 -35.73 -9.67
C LYS A 136 -16.39 -36.73 -8.62
N ALA A 137 -16.97 -36.70 -7.43
CA ALA A 137 -16.65 -37.61 -6.34
C ALA A 137 -17.87 -38.42 -5.90
N GLU A 138 -17.64 -39.56 -5.24
CA GLU A 138 -18.68 -40.36 -4.58
C GLU A 138 -19.16 -39.67 -3.29
N VAL A 139 -19.77 -38.50 -3.45
CA VAL A 139 -20.30 -37.67 -2.37
C VAL A 139 -21.74 -37.26 -2.68
N GLN A 140 -22.50 -36.83 -1.67
CA GLN A 140 -23.86 -36.29 -1.82
C GLN A 140 -23.92 -34.76 -1.58
N ASP A 141 -22.76 -34.13 -1.40
CA ASP A 141 -22.61 -32.71 -1.19
C ASP A 141 -21.94 -32.03 -2.38
N VAL A 142 -22.26 -30.75 -2.57
CA VAL A 142 -21.54 -29.85 -3.44
C VAL A 142 -20.62 -29.00 -2.57
N ARG A 143 -19.33 -28.93 -2.95
CA ARG A 143 -18.33 -28.13 -2.24
C ARG A 143 -17.41 -27.42 -3.21
N LEU A 144 -17.16 -26.14 -2.97
CA LEU A 144 -16.13 -25.38 -3.64
C LEU A 144 -14.86 -25.39 -2.79
N LEU A 145 -13.77 -25.81 -3.42
CA LEU A 145 -12.44 -25.85 -2.86
C LEU A 145 -11.51 -25.10 -3.80
N GLY A 146 -10.53 -24.39 -3.25
CA GLY A 146 -9.55 -23.75 -4.11
C GLY A 146 -8.63 -22.82 -3.37
N GLN A 147 -7.84 -22.10 -4.16
CA GLN A 147 -6.96 -21.07 -3.68
C GLN A 147 -7.02 -19.86 -4.60
N VAL A 148 -6.89 -18.69 -4.00
CA VAL A 148 -6.92 -17.41 -4.72
C VAL A 148 -5.60 -16.73 -4.49
N GLN A 149 -4.90 -16.43 -5.57
CA GLN A 149 -3.69 -15.64 -5.57
C GLN A 149 -4.07 -14.18 -5.83
N TYR A 150 -3.62 -13.28 -4.97
CA TYR A 150 -4.00 -11.87 -5.05
C TYR A 150 -2.86 -10.97 -4.59
N TRP A 151 -2.83 -9.77 -5.16
CA TRP A 151 -1.85 -8.74 -4.83
C TRP A 151 -2.55 -7.68 -3.98
N ALA A 152 -2.27 -7.65 -2.68
CA ALA A 152 -2.90 -6.69 -1.76
C ALA A 152 -1.99 -6.32 -0.59
N VAL A 153 -2.27 -5.17 0.01
CA VAL A 153 -1.57 -4.69 1.22
C VAL A 153 -2.09 -5.35 2.48
N GLU A 154 -3.40 -5.55 2.58
CA GLU A 154 -4.03 -6.31 3.68
C GLU A 154 -4.32 -7.77 3.30
N PRO A 155 -4.24 -8.72 4.24
CA PRO A 155 -4.73 -10.07 4.00
C PRO A 155 -6.25 -10.05 3.84
N MET A 156 -6.75 -10.82 2.87
CA MET A 156 -8.18 -11.05 2.68
C MET A 156 -8.76 -11.70 3.95
N LYS A 157 -9.78 -11.07 4.54
CA LYS A 157 -10.63 -11.73 5.54
C LYS A 157 -11.34 -12.89 4.85
N GLN A 158 -11.41 -14.07 5.48
CA GLN A 158 -11.92 -15.29 4.88
C GLN A 158 -13.13 -15.00 3.99
N PRO A 159 -13.12 -15.44 2.71
CA PRO A 159 -14.21 -15.14 1.82
C PRO A 159 -15.50 -15.75 2.36
N GLU A 160 -16.42 -14.90 2.83
CA GLU A 160 -17.79 -15.30 3.15
C GLU A 160 -18.39 -15.97 1.91
N SER A 161 -19.16 -17.05 2.14
CA SER A 161 -19.66 -17.99 1.13
C SER A 161 -19.90 -17.38 -0.25
N ILE A 162 -18.93 -17.59 -1.15
CA ILE A 162 -18.99 -17.14 -2.55
C ILE A 162 -19.93 -18.04 -3.37
N ILE A 163 -20.34 -19.18 -2.80
CA ILE A 163 -21.36 -20.04 -3.39
C ILE A 163 -22.74 -19.56 -2.94
N SER A 164 -23.63 -19.41 -3.92
CA SER A 164 -25.08 -19.38 -3.72
C SER A 164 -25.71 -20.57 -4.45
N THR A 165 -26.67 -21.23 -3.81
CA THR A 165 -27.36 -22.39 -4.38
C THR A 165 -28.87 -22.17 -4.33
N ASP A 166 -29.55 -22.44 -5.43
CA ASP A 166 -31.00 -22.40 -5.53
C ASP A 166 -31.52 -23.67 -6.21
N THR A 167 -32.65 -24.21 -5.75
CA THR A 167 -33.21 -25.46 -6.28
C THR A 167 -34.59 -25.20 -6.85
N VAL A 168 -34.75 -25.41 -8.16
CA VAL A 168 -36.01 -25.23 -8.87
C VAL A 168 -36.43 -26.56 -9.48
N GLY A 169 -37.39 -27.23 -8.84
CA GLY A 169 -37.89 -28.54 -9.28
C GLY A 169 -36.81 -29.63 -9.22
N SER A 170 -36.44 -30.18 -10.38
CA SER A 170 -35.40 -31.23 -10.50
C SER A 170 -34.01 -30.68 -10.86
N THR A 171 -33.84 -29.35 -10.87
CA THR A 171 -32.59 -28.68 -11.28
C THR A 171 -32.06 -27.82 -10.15
N MET A 172 -30.79 -28.02 -9.79
CA MET A 172 -30.07 -27.17 -8.85
C MET A 172 -29.17 -26.20 -9.60
N TYR A 173 -29.25 -24.92 -9.24
CA TYR A 173 -28.38 -23.85 -9.72
C TYR A 173 -27.31 -23.59 -8.67
N VAL A 174 -26.05 -23.70 -9.08
CA VAL A 174 -24.88 -23.37 -8.27
C VAL A 174 -24.24 -22.13 -8.87
N MET A 175 -24.40 -21.00 -8.20
CA MET A 175 -23.83 -19.71 -8.60
C MET A 175 -22.56 -19.45 -7.80
N ILE A 176 -21.45 -19.29 -8.51
CA ILE A 176 -20.14 -18.96 -7.94
C ILE A 176 -19.91 -17.47 -8.20
N GLY A 177 -19.89 -16.68 -7.13
CA GLY A 177 -19.58 -15.26 -7.20
C GLY A 177 -18.13 -14.99 -7.59
N SER A 178 -17.86 -13.77 -8.06
CA SER A 178 -16.50 -13.30 -8.31
C SER A 178 -15.97 -12.49 -7.13
N PHE A 179 -14.64 -12.40 -7.02
CA PHE A 179 -14.00 -11.50 -6.05
C PHE A 179 -14.16 -10.06 -6.54
N GLN A 180 -14.71 -9.19 -5.69
CA GLN A 180 -14.84 -7.77 -6.05
C GLN A 180 -13.44 -7.16 -6.18
N GLN A 181 -13.13 -6.65 -7.37
CA GLN A 181 -11.92 -5.87 -7.59
C GLN A 181 -12.07 -4.53 -6.88
N LYS A 182 -11.24 -4.30 -5.85
CA LYS A 182 -11.17 -3.01 -5.20
C LYS A 182 -10.16 -2.14 -5.94
N ASN A 183 -10.65 -1.26 -6.81
CA ASN A 183 -9.79 -0.35 -7.54
C ASN A 183 -9.39 0.83 -6.63
N ARG A 184 -8.22 0.73 -5.97
CA ARG A 184 -7.68 1.78 -5.09
C ARG A 184 -6.68 2.65 -5.86
N GLY A 185 -7.21 3.46 -6.78
CA GLY A 185 -6.44 4.49 -7.49
C GLY A 185 -5.35 3.90 -8.40
N ILE A 186 -4.08 4.08 -8.02
CA ILE A 186 -2.89 3.65 -8.79
C ILE A 186 -2.68 2.12 -8.71
N VAL A 187 -3.30 1.46 -7.73
CA VAL A 187 -3.12 0.03 -7.48
C VAL A 187 -4.40 -0.73 -7.82
N SER A 188 -4.31 -1.64 -8.79
CA SER A 188 -5.36 -2.62 -9.07
C SER A 188 -5.09 -3.91 -8.30
N GLU A 189 -6.01 -4.28 -7.40
CA GLU A 189 -6.02 -5.61 -6.80
C GLU A 189 -6.50 -6.62 -7.85
N SER A 190 -5.57 -7.37 -8.44
CA SER A 190 -5.88 -8.47 -9.36
C SER A 190 -6.05 -9.76 -8.56
N TYR A 191 -7.10 -10.51 -8.88
CA TYR A 191 -7.41 -11.81 -8.29
C TYR A 191 -7.26 -12.89 -9.35
N HIS A 192 -6.48 -13.92 -9.05
CA HIS A 192 -6.32 -15.12 -9.87
C HIS A 192 -6.86 -16.32 -9.09
N PRO A 193 -8.18 -16.58 -9.18
CA PRO A 193 -8.80 -17.71 -8.50
C PRO A 193 -8.51 -19.01 -9.24
N LYS A 194 -8.10 -20.04 -8.49
CA LYS A 194 -8.06 -21.43 -8.97
C LYS A 194 -9.02 -22.24 -8.13
N LEU A 195 -10.24 -22.42 -8.66
CA LEU A 195 -11.36 -23.03 -7.97
C LEU A 195 -11.71 -24.38 -8.58
N THR A 196 -12.05 -25.31 -7.70
CA THR A 196 -12.49 -26.67 -8.01
C THR A 196 -13.82 -26.92 -7.32
N LEU A 197 -14.85 -27.20 -8.10
CA LEU A 197 -16.17 -27.59 -7.63
C LEU A 197 -16.26 -29.11 -7.59
N VAL A 198 -16.42 -29.66 -6.39
CA VAL A 198 -16.65 -31.09 -6.18
C VAL A 198 -18.15 -31.36 -6.24
N LEU A 199 -18.53 -32.30 -7.11
CA LEU A 199 -19.90 -32.66 -7.43
C LEU A 199 -20.15 -34.16 -7.20
N PRO A 200 -21.39 -34.56 -6.87
CA PRO A 200 -21.79 -35.97 -6.78
C PRO A 200 -21.66 -36.69 -8.12
N GLN A 201 -21.11 -37.92 -8.10
CA GLN A 201 -21.12 -38.82 -9.25
C GLN A 201 -22.55 -39.28 -9.59
N GLY A 202 -22.90 -39.27 -10.88
CA GLY A 202 -24.19 -39.76 -11.39
C GLY A 202 -25.26 -38.70 -11.70
N ILE A 203 -24.97 -37.41 -11.46
CA ILE A 203 -25.86 -36.29 -11.82
C ILE A 203 -25.39 -35.63 -13.11
N GLU A 204 -26.33 -35.21 -13.96
CA GLU A 204 -26.04 -34.45 -15.19
C GLU A 204 -25.58 -33.04 -14.82
N VAL A 205 -24.44 -32.61 -15.35
CA VAL A 205 -23.85 -31.30 -15.03
C VAL A 205 -23.72 -30.48 -16.30
N GLU A 206 -24.24 -29.25 -16.27
CA GLU A 206 -24.13 -28.27 -17.35
C GLU A 206 -23.40 -27.02 -16.85
N GLU A 207 -22.29 -26.67 -17.50
CA GLU A 207 -21.57 -25.41 -17.26
C GLU A 207 -22.23 -24.28 -18.05
N ARG A 208 -22.55 -23.17 -17.37
CA ARG A 208 -23.10 -21.95 -17.95
C ARG A 208 -22.33 -20.74 -17.46
N GLY A 209 -21.28 -20.38 -18.18
CA GLY A 209 -20.33 -19.34 -17.82
C GLY A 209 -19.09 -19.46 -18.70
N PHE A 210 -18.34 -18.38 -18.87
CA PHE A 210 -17.15 -18.30 -19.71
C PHE A 210 -15.92 -18.08 -18.84
#